data_AF-A0A536VKU7-F1
#
_entry.id   AF-A0A536VKU7-F1
#
_cell.length_a   1.000
_cell.length_b   1.000
_cell.length_c   1.000
_cell.angle_alpha   90.00
_cell.angle_beta   90.00
_cell.angle_gamma   90.00
#
_symmetry.space_group_name_H-M   'P 1'
#
loop_
_entity.id
_entity.type
_entity.pdbx_description
1 polymer ?
#
loop_
_entity_poly.entity_id
_entity_poly.type
_entity_poly.pdbx_seq_one_letter_code
_entity_poly.pdbx_strand_id
1 'polypeptide(L)'
;EKLWAGTVVIHPKAKTGAHHHGPVESVIYVVSGRARMRWGDKLEFVAEAAPGDFIYVPPYVPHQEINASDDQPLSCVLVRSGQEPVVVNLDIPVVEKPEEVHWVDNIHPGPIGR
;
A
#
# COMPACT_ATOMS: atom_id res chain seq x y z
N GLU A 1 11.21 5.03 -21.58
CA GLU A 1 11.24 4.59 -20.16
C GLU A 1 11.30 3.07 -20.09
N LYS A 2 11.76 2.51 -18.96
CA LYS A 2 11.83 1.06 -18.73
C LYS A 2 11.06 0.72 -17.47
N LEU A 3 10.25 -0.33 -17.52
CA LEU A 3 9.50 -0.83 -16.37
C LEU A 3 10.25 -1.97 -15.69
N TRP A 4 10.00 -2.11 -14.38
CA TRP A 4 10.26 -3.34 -13.65
C TRP A 4 8.93 -3.93 -13.19
N ALA A 5 8.83 -5.26 -13.22
CA ALA A 5 7.71 -5.99 -12.66
C ALA A 5 8.21 -7.19 -11.86
N GLY A 6 7.53 -7.48 -10.76
CA GLY A 6 7.86 -8.61 -9.90
C GLY A 6 6.69 -8.99 -9.01
N THR A 7 6.85 -10.09 -8.27
CA THR A 7 5.90 -10.53 -7.27
C THR A 7 6.48 -10.39 -5.87
N VAL A 8 5.60 -10.23 -4.88
CA VAL A 8 5.97 -10.29 -3.47
C VAL A 8 4.97 -11.17 -2.73
N VAL A 9 5.45 -11.91 -1.74
CA VAL A 9 4.63 -12.59 -0.75
C VAL A 9 5.00 -12.03 0.62
N ILE A 10 4.01 -11.49 1.33
CA ILE A 10 4.16 -10.82 2.61
C ILE A 10 3.58 -11.72 3.70
N HIS A 11 4.39 -12.04 4.70
CA HIS A 11 3.99 -12.90 5.81
C HIS A 11 2.80 -12.31 6.61
N PRO A 12 2.01 -13.15 7.30
CA PRO A 12 0.96 -12.68 8.20
C PRO A 12 1.51 -11.68 9.23
N LYS A 13 0.75 -10.64 9.55
CA LYS A 13 1.10 -9.55 10.49
C LYS A 13 2.34 -8.72 10.12
N ALA A 14 3.00 -9.01 9.00
CA ALA A 14 4.16 -8.26 8.59
C ALA A 14 3.77 -6.85 8.14
N LYS A 15 4.63 -5.89 8.46
CA LYS A 15 4.52 -4.50 8.04
C LYS A 15 5.90 -3.93 7.75
N THR A 16 5.97 -3.01 6.81
CA THR A 16 7.17 -2.21 6.56
C THR A 16 7.32 -1.08 7.57
N GLY A 17 8.51 -0.49 7.64
CA GLY A 17 8.70 0.84 8.22
C GLY A 17 8.10 1.92 7.33
N ALA A 18 7.96 3.14 7.85
CA ALA A 18 7.58 4.28 7.03
C ALA A 18 8.67 4.53 5.97
N HIS A 19 8.29 4.64 4.70
CA HIS A 19 9.26 4.84 3.63
C HIS A 19 8.64 5.52 2.41
N HIS A 20 9.48 5.94 1.48
CA HIS A 20 9.07 6.31 0.13
C HIS A 20 10.03 5.72 -0.92
N HIS A 21 9.58 5.68 -2.17
CA HIS A 21 10.39 5.18 -3.29
C HIS A 21 11.09 6.28 -4.11
N GLY A 22 11.16 7.50 -3.58
CA GLY A 22 11.83 8.60 -4.26
C GLY A 22 11.07 8.97 -5.54
N PRO A 23 11.73 9.13 -6.70
CA PRO A 23 11.07 9.56 -7.93
C PRO A 23 10.24 8.47 -8.62
N VAL A 24 10.34 7.19 -8.21
CA VAL A 24 9.61 6.12 -8.90
C VAL A 24 8.18 6.03 -8.36
N GLU A 25 7.24 5.81 -9.27
CA GLU A 25 5.86 5.45 -8.94
C GLU A 25 5.69 3.94 -9.03
N SER A 26 4.75 3.40 -8.25
CA SER A 26 4.46 1.97 -8.22
C SER A 26 2.96 1.71 -8.35
N VAL A 27 2.63 0.65 -9.07
CA VAL A 27 1.28 0.05 -9.10
C VAL A 27 1.39 -1.36 -8.52
N ILE A 28 0.56 -1.66 -7.54
CA ILE A 28 0.49 -2.97 -6.87
C ILE A 28 -0.88 -3.57 -7.18
N TYR A 29 -0.90 -4.80 -7.67
CA TYR A 29 -2.11 -5.59 -7.87
C TYR A 29 -2.17 -6.70 -6.83
N VAL A 30 -3.27 -6.76 -6.07
CA VAL A 30 -3.45 -7.79 -5.04
C VAL A 30 -3.94 -9.08 -5.68
N VAL A 31 -3.12 -10.14 -5.60
CA VAL A 31 -3.45 -11.46 -6.14
C VAL A 31 -4.26 -12.28 -5.14
N SER A 32 -3.84 -12.28 -3.87
CA SER A 32 -4.54 -12.97 -2.78
C SER A 32 -4.21 -12.35 -1.42
N GLY A 33 -5.06 -12.55 -0.42
CA GLY A 33 -4.89 -11.97 0.92
C GLY A 33 -5.53 -10.60 1.06
N ARG A 34 -5.09 -9.81 2.05
CA ARG A 34 -5.62 -8.49 2.38
C ARG A 34 -4.49 -7.50 2.65
N ALA A 35 -4.30 -6.55 1.73
CA ALA A 35 -3.35 -5.46 1.91
C ALA A 35 -4.00 -4.34 2.73
N ARG A 36 -3.21 -3.69 3.57
CA ARG A 36 -3.56 -2.42 4.20
C ARG A 36 -2.42 -1.44 3.95
N MET A 37 -2.77 -0.28 3.41
CA MET A 37 -1.84 0.81 3.19
C MET A 37 -2.08 1.89 4.22
N ARG A 38 -1.01 2.42 4.80
CA ARG A 38 -1.05 3.73 5.48
C ARG A 38 -0.22 4.73 4.71
N TRP A 39 -0.65 5.99 4.64
CA TRP A 39 0.09 7.04 3.94
C TRP A 39 -0.19 8.43 4.51
N GLY A 40 0.57 9.41 4.04
CA GLY A 40 0.55 10.79 4.52
C GLY A 40 1.80 11.11 5.34
N ASP A 41 2.03 12.40 5.61
CA ASP A 41 3.25 12.89 6.27
C ASP A 41 3.45 12.31 7.68
N LYS A 42 2.37 11.76 8.26
CA LYS A 42 2.33 11.10 9.58
C LYS A 42 1.66 9.72 9.53
N LEU A 43 1.51 9.15 8.34
CA LEU A 43 0.74 7.92 8.10
C LEU A 43 -0.71 8.02 8.61
N GLU A 44 -1.30 9.20 8.46
CA GLU A 44 -2.60 9.57 9.00
C GLU A 44 -3.78 8.99 8.23
N PHE A 45 -3.58 8.47 7.02
CA PHE A 45 -4.63 7.83 6.22
C PHE A 45 -4.41 6.33 6.15
N VAL A 46 -5.51 5.56 6.08
CA VAL A 46 -5.48 4.11 5.92
C VAL A 46 -6.57 3.63 4.97
N ALA A 47 -6.25 2.62 4.16
CA ALA A 47 -7.21 1.91 3.33
C ALA A 47 -6.78 0.45 3.17
N GLU A 48 -7.74 -0.42 2.86
CA GLU A 48 -7.49 -1.82 2.55
C GLU A 48 -7.76 -2.13 1.09
N ALA A 49 -7.06 -3.12 0.57
CA ALA A 49 -7.25 -3.66 -0.77
C ALA A 49 -7.35 -5.19 -0.71
N ALA A 50 -8.31 -5.73 -1.45
CA ALA A 50 -8.63 -7.14 -1.55
C ALA A 50 -8.18 -7.72 -2.92
N PRO A 51 -8.26 -9.04 -3.13
CA PRO A 51 -7.86 -9.64 -4.40
C PRO A 51 -8.63 -9.04 -5.58
N GLY A 52 -7.91 -8.59 -6.60
CA GLY A 52 -8.46 -7.87 -7.76
C GLY A 52 -8.25 -6.35 -7.73
N ASP A 53 -7.92 -5.78 -6.56
CA ASP A 53 -7.71 -4.35 -6.42
C ASP A 53 -6.31 -3.91 -6.86
N PHE A 54 -6.23 -2.65 -7.32
CA PHE A 54 -4.99 -1.95 -7.60
C PHE A 54 -4.72 -0.88 -6.53
N ILE A 55 -3.45 -0.77 -6.13
CA ILE A 55 -2.95 0.31 -5.27
C ILE A 55 -1.93 1.10 -6.09
N TYR A 56 -2.11 2.41 -6.18
CA TYR A 56 -1.13 3.32 -6.75
C TYR A 56 -0.34 4.02 -5.64
N VAL A 57 0.98 4.00 -5.73
CA VAL A 57 1.89 4.70 -4.83
C VAL A 57 2.63 5.77 -5.63
N PRO A 58 2.28 7.06 -5.44
CA PRO A 58 2.93 8.16 -6.15
C PRO A 58 4.38 8.37 -5.69
N PRO A 59 5.20 9.06 -6.49
CA PRO A 59 6.56 9.44 -6.08
C PRO A 59 6.57 10.20 -4.76
N TYR A 60 7.60 9.93 -3.94
CA TYR A 60 7.88 10.58 -2.65
C TYR A 60 6.82 10.45 -1.55
N VAL A 61 5.68 9.83 -1.80
CA VAL A 61 4.62 9.67 -0.78
C VAL A 61 5.13 8.77 0.35
N PRO A 62 5.18 9.26 1.61
CA PRO A 62 5.44 8.41 2.76
C PRO A 62 4.32 7.40 2.93
N HIS A 63 4.66 6.13 3.07
CA HIS A 63 3.68 5.06 3.24
C HIS A 63 4.22 3.88 4.06
N GLN A 64 3.29 3.02 4.47
CA GLN A 64 3.52 1.69 5.00
C GLN A 64 2.62 0.68 4.30
N GLU A 65 3.23 -0.44 3.95
CA GLU A 65 2.59 -1.63 3.44
C GLU A 65 2.42 -2.64 4.58
N ILE A 66 1.20 -3.12 4.77
CA ILE A 66 0.83 -3.99 5.89
C ILE A 66 0.04 -5.18 5.34
N ASN A 67 0.39 -6.40 5.74
CA ASN A 67 -0.53 -7.53 5.62
C ASN A 67 -1.54 -7.44 6.77
N ALA A 68 -2.82 -7.20 6.42
CA ALA A 68 -3.89 -7.03 7.38
C ALA A 68 -4.41 -8.35 7.97
N SER A 69 -3.95 -9.49 7.46
CA SER A 69 -4.28 -10.81 8.00
C SER A 69 -3.31 -11.25 9.07
N ASP A 70 -3.86 -11.88 10.10
CA ASP A 70 -3.12 -12.42 11.24
C ASP A 70 -2.50 -13.80 10.96
N ASP A 71 -3.01 -14.52 9.96
CA ASP A 71 -2.74 -15.93 9.72
C ASP A 71 -2.54 -16.31 8.25
N GLN A 72 -2.96 -15.46 7.29
CA GLN A 72 -2.83 -15.72 5.86
C GLN A 72 -1.76 -14.84 5.20
N PRO A 73 -0.98 -15.37 4.24
CA PRO A 73 -0.04 -14.57 3.46
C PRO A 73 -0.79 -13.63 2.50
N LEU A 74 -0.15 -12.51 2.18
CA LEU A 74 -0.58 -11.57 1.15
C LEU A 74 0.32 -11.72 -0.07
N SER A 75 -0.25 -11.91 -1.26
CA SER A 75 0.49 -12.03 -2.52
C SER A 75 0.11 -10.89 -3.46
N CYS A 76 1.11 -10.21 -4.02
CA CYS A 76 0.92 -9.09 -4.93
C CYS A 76 1.84 -9.18 -6.16
N VAL A 77 1.40 -8.57 -7.26
CA VAL A 77 2.26 -8.18 -8.40
C VAL A 77 2.55 -6.70 -8.26
N LEU A 78 3.79 -6.29 -8.50
CA LEU A 78 4.22 -4.89 -8.46
C LEU A 78 4.79 -4.50 -9.81
N VAL A 79 4.45 -3.30 -10.26
CA VAL A 79 5.01 -2.66 -11.45
C VAL A 79 5.55 -1.30 -11.03
N ARG A 80 6.77 -0.95 -11.47
CA ARG A 80 7.40 0.34 -11.15
C ARG A 80 7.94 1.02 -12.40
N SER A 81 7.96 2.36 -12.38
CA SER A 81 8.48 3.21 -13.47
C SER A 81 10.02 3.26 -13.57
N GLY A 82 10.74 2.50 -12.73
CA GLY A 82 12.21 2.40 -12.76
C GLY A 82 12.70 0.96 -12.56
N GLN A 83 13.91 0.65 -13.06
CA GLN A 83 14.51 -0.67 -12.92
C GLN A 83 15.17 -0.91 -11.56
N GLU A 84 15.70 0.15 -10.95
CA GLU A 84 16.40 0.05 -9.66
C GLU A 84 15.41 0.15 -8.50
N PRO A 85 15.51 -0.73 -7.49
CA PRO A 85 14.71 -0.62 -6.28
C PRO A 85 15.21 0.58 -5.46
N VAL A 86 14.34 1.57 -5.27
CA VAL A 86 14.60 2.71 -4.39
C VAL A 86 13.76 2.57 -3.13
N VAL A 87 14.39 2.58 -1.96
CA VAL A 87 13.70 2.61 -0.67
C VAL A 87 14.42 3.61 0.21
N VAL A 88 13.71 4.64 0.66
CA VAL A 88 14.21 5.61 1.63
C VAL A 88 13.38 5.46 2.90
N ASN A 89 14.02 4.94 3.94
CA ASN A 89 13.38 4.77 5.26
C ASN A 89 13.24 6.14 5.94
N LEU A 90 12.10 6.35 6.59
CA LEU A 90 11.73 7.60 7.22
C LEU A 90 11.54 7.39 8.73
N ASP A 91 12.02 8.35 9.51
CA ASP A 91 11.70 8.50 10.92
C ASP A 91 10.70 9.64 11.06
N ILE A 92 9.40 9.29 10.98
CA ILE A 92 8.28 10.24 11.02
C ILE A 92 7.33 9.90 12.16
N PRO A 93 6.64 10.90 12.74
CA PRO A 93 5.56 10.65 13.68
C PRO A 93 4.51 9.73 13.05
N VAL A 94 4.03 8.73 13.79
CA VAL A 94 2.99 7.81 13.33
C VAL A 94 1.70 8.07 14.07
N VAL A 95 0.62 8.39 13.35
CA VAL A 95 -0.71 8.47 13.95
C VAL A 95 -1.17 7.06 14.39
N GLU A 96 -1.49 6.90 15.67
CA GLU A 96 -1.93 5.60 16.21
C GLU A 96 -3.25 5.14 15.57
N LYS A 97 -4.19 6.08 15.41
CA LYS A 97 -5.53 5.88 14.84
C LYS A 97 -5.67 6.67 13.53
N PRO A 98 -5.20 6.14 12.39
CA PRO A 98 -5.35 6.81 11.12
C PRO A 98 -6.83 6.90 10.70
N GLU A 99 -7.14 7.89 9.87
CA GLU A 99 -8.41 8.07 9.19
C GLU A 99 -8.58 7.01 8.11
N GLU A 100 -9.70 6.29 8.17
CA GLU A 100 -10.06 5.32 7.15
C GLU A 100 -10.63 6.03 5.92
N VAL A 101 -9.96 5.87 4.78
CA VAL A 101 -10.38 6.46 3.51
C VAL A 101 -11.11 5.40 2.71
N HIS A 102 -12.37 5.66 2.39
CA HIS A 102 -13.16 4.81 1.51
C HIS A 102 -13.07 5.32 0.07
N TRP A 103 -12.90 4.41 -0.88
CA TRP A 103 -13.12 4.73 -2.27
C TRP A 103 -14.63 4.82 -2.52
N VAL A 104 -15.11 6.05 -2.69
CA VAL A 104 -16.51 6.35 -2.96
C VAL A 104 -16.63 6.92 -4.36
N ASP A 105 -17.30 6.19 -5.24
CA ASP A 105 -17.66 6.70 -6.57
C ASP A 105 -19.07 6.21 -6.98
N ASN A 106 -19.46 6.51 -8.23
CA ASN A 106 -20.79 6.18 -8.73
C ASN A 106 -21.08 4.67 -8.83
N ILE A 107 -20.04 3.82 -8.82
CA ILE A 107 -20.15 2.37 -8.93
C ILE A 107 -19.70 1.63 -7.65
N HIS A 108 -19.06 2.33 -6.71
CA HIS A 108 -18.62 1.86 -5.40
C HIS A 108 -19.14 2.83 -4.33
N PRO A 109 -20.40 2.68 -3.89
CA PRO A 109 -20.92 3.49 -2.80
C PRO A 109 -20.13 3.20 -1.53
N GLY A 110 -19.92 4.25 -0.73
CA GLY A 110 -19.28 4.10 0.58
C GLY A 110 -20.03 3.11 1.47
N PRO A 111 -19.37 2.54 2.48
CA PRO A 111 -20.00 1.57 3.37
C PRO A 111 -21.28 2.13 3.98
N ILE A 112 -22.38 1.38 3.85
CA ILE A 112 -23.68 1.74 4.39
C ILE A 112 -23.69 1.37 5.89
N GLY A 113 -23.30 2.33 6.73
CA GLY A 113 -23.54 2.32 8.19
C GLY A 113 -22.70 1.34 9.03
N ARG A 114 -22.49 1.72 10.29
CA ARG A 114 -22.18 0.80 11.40
C ARG A 114 -23.47 0.44 12.12
#